data_AF-A0A946VRD7-F1
#
_entry.id   AF-A0A946VRD7-F1
#
_cell.length_a   1.000
_cell.length_b   1.000
_cell.length_c   1.000
_cell.angle_alpha   90.00
_cell.angle_beta   90.00
_cell.angle_gamma   90.00
#
_symmetry.space_group_name_H-M   'P 1'
#
loop_
_entity.id
_entity.type
_entity.pdbx_description
1 polymer ?
#
loop_
_entity_poly.entity_id
_entity_poly.type
_entity_poly.pdbx_seq_one_letter_code
_entity_poly.pdbx_strand_id
1 'polypeptide(L)'
;MSYKIIFLSICAVLVIATGNTALAEPHSGQPLWSELSPQQQLVLRRAQPRWDELPASQKRKLLDNADRFIGMTPQQREMFKQRMHNWRDLPKPHREQMLREYRRFKHLPLERRRALEKRYRQFQALPEHRKKMLLERWQQGEPNPLQQKLLDQRPQQQQRLKQQQEKFKQQRRERLRQDAMERRQLMREHFETLAPEQKAQIRDRLQSQPRD
;
A
#
# COMPACT_ATOMS: atom_id res chain seq x y z
N MET A 1 -24.69 13.50 2.86
CA MET A 1 -23.50 13.35 1.98
C MET A 1 -22.39 12.66 2.76
N SER A 2 -21.87 11.55 2.27
CA SER A 2 -20.99 10.67 3.04
C SER A 2 -19.67 11.33 3.42
N TYR A 3 -19.37 11.36 4.71
CA TYR A 3 -18.14 11.92 5.31
C TYR A 3 -16.84 11.38 4.68
N LYS A 4 -16.90 10.22 4.03
CA LYS A 4 -15.82 9.61 3.23
C LYS A 4 -15.41 10.45 1.99
N ILE A 5 -16.33 11.22 1.40
CA ILE A 5 -16.06 12.14 0.28
C ILE A 5 -15.34 13.41 0.79
N ILE A 6 -15.73 13.88 1.99
CA ILE A 6 -15.07 14.98 2.69
C ILE A 6 -13.64 14.58 3.09
N PHE A 7 -13.42 13.33 3.50
CA PHE A 7 -12.10 12.77 3.84
C PHE A 7 -11.13 12.80 2.64
N LEU A 8 -11.59 12.38 1.45
CA LEU A 8 -10.77 12.43 0.24
C LEU A 8 -10.47 13.87 -0.21
N SER A 9 -11.43 14.79 -0.04
CA SER A 9 -11.24 16.22 -0.31
C SER A 9 -10.23 16.86 0.64
N ILE A 10 -10.34 16.62 1.95
CA ILE A 10 -9.43 17.17 2.97
C ILE A 10 -8.02 16.57 2.83
N CYS A 11 -7.90 15.26 2.58
CA CYS A 11 -6.60 14.63 2.31
C CYS A 11 -5.99 15.14 1.00
N ALA A 12 -6.80 15.44 -0.03
CA ALA A 12 -6.32 15.98 -1.29
C ALA A 12 -5.67 17.37 -1.11
N VAL A 13 -6.16 18.26 -0.23
CA VAL A 13 -5.44 19.54 0.04
C VAL A 13 -4.18 19.35 0.89
N LEU A 14 -4.08 18.28 1.68
CA LEU A 14 -2.84 17.92 2.37
C LEU A 14 -1.80 17.21 1.48
N VAL A 15 -2.14 16.96 0.21
CA VAL A 15 -1.33 16.19 -0.75
C VAL A 15 -1.15 16.91 -2.10
N ILE A 16 -2.00 17.85 -2.48
CA ILE A 16 -1.85 18.62 -3.73
C ILE A 16 -0.90 19.79 -3.48
N ALA A 17 0.39 19.51 -3.60
CA ALA A 17 1.37 20.24 -4.41
C ALA A 17 2.77 19.82 -3.97
N THR A 18 3.25 18.71 -4.54
CA THR A 18 4.69 18.57 -4.79
C THR A 18 5.01 19.51 -5.95
N GLY A 19 5.26 20.77 -5.61
CA GLY A 19 5.68 21.82 -6.55
C GLY A 19 6.80 22.60 -5.91
N ASN A 20 8.00 22.47 -6.48
CA ASN A 20 9.25 23.17 -6.19
C ASN A 20 9.44 23.68 -4.76
N THR A 21 10.05 22.85 -3.92
CA THR A 21 10.86 23.35 -2.80
C THR A 21 12.04 24.11 -3.39
N ALA A 22 11.91 25.42 -3.52
CA ALA A 22 13.08 26.29 -3.38
C ALA A 22 13.70 25.97 -2.02
N LEU A 23 15.00 25.68 -2.01
CA LEU A 23 15.77 25.35 -0.81
C LEU A 23 15.74 26.57 0.12
N ALA A 24 14.75 26.63 1.01
CA ALA A 24 14.76 27.55 2.12
C ALA A 24 15.81 27.05 3.13
N GLU A 25 16.84 27.86 3.34
CA GLU A 25 17.96 27.57 4.24
C GLU A 25 17.49 27.26 5.68
N PRO A 26 18.21 26.36 6.39
CA PRO A 26 17.88 26.02 7.76
C PRO A 26 18.18 27.22 8.68
N HIS A 27 17.15 28.01 9.02
CA HIS A 27 17.27 29.05 10.04
C HIS A 27 17.46 28.41 11.43
N SER A 28 18.69 28.51 11.91
CA SER A 28 19.08 28.30 13.31
C SER A 28 18.58 29.47 14.15
N GLY A 29 17.42 29.29 14.78
CA GLY A 29 16.70 30.31 15.57
C GLY A 29 15.27 30.41 15.07
N GLN A 30 14.29 29.99 15.87
CA GLN A 30 12.88 30.07 15.46
C GLN A 30 12.40 31.52 15.59
N PRO A 31 11.68 32.07 14.60
CA PRO A 31 11.37 33.50 14.59
C PRO A 31 10.43 33.89 15.73
N LEU A 32 10.73 35.03 16.35
CA LEU A 32 9.82 35.74 17.24
C LEU A 32 8.58 36.21 16.45
N TRP A 33 7.49 36.51 17.15
CA TRP A 33 6.26 36.98 16.49
C TRP A 33 6.50 38.23 15.62
N SER A 34 7.37 39.14 16.08
CA SER A 34 7.76 40.36 15.38
C SER A 34 8.56 40.13 14.10
N GLU A 35 9.21 38.97 13.96
CA GLU A 35 10.04 38.62 12.80
C GLU A 35 9.23 37.95 11.68
N LEU A 36 7.94 37.68 11.92
CA LEU A 36 7.03 37.15 10.91
C LEU A 36 6.62 38.22 9.89
N SER A 37 6.41 37.81 8.64
CA SER A 37 5.88 38.72 7.63
C SER A 37 4.45 39.20 8.01
N PRO A 38 4.02 40.39 7.56
CA PRO A 38 2.67 40.90 7.86
C PRO A 38 1.55 39.94 7.43
N GLN A 39 1.75 39.21 6.33
CA GLN A 39 0.80 38.22 5.85
C GLN A 39 0.75 36.98 6.76
N GLN A 40 1.90 36.49 7.24
CA GLN A 40 1.95 35.40 8.21
C GLN A 40 1.32 35.80 9.54
N GLN A 41 1.59 37.01 10.04
CA GLN A 41 0.97 37.55 11.26
C GLN A 41 -0.57 37.62 11.11
N LEU A 42 -1.07 38.04 9.95
CA LEU A 42 -2.51 38.10 9.69
C LEU A 42 -3.16 36.71 9.74
N VAL A 43 -2.54 35.71 9.12
CA VAL A 43 -3.04 34.32 9.10
C VAL A 43 -2.92 33.67 10.47
N LEU A 44 -1.83 33.93 11.18
CA LEU A 44 -1.51 33.33 12.48
C LEU A 44 -2.00 34.17 13.67
N ARG A 45 -2.80 35.21 13.46
CA ARG A 45 -3.23 36.17 14.51
C ARG A 45 -3.77 35.49 15.77
N ARG A 46 -4.45 34.34 15.64
CA ARG A 46 -4.96 33.57 16.79
C ARG A 46 -3.87 32.90 17.63
N ALA A 47 -2.70 32.65 17.05
CA ALA A 47 -1.55 32.08 17.72
C ALA A 47 -0.65 33.14 18.38
N GLN A 48 -0.82 34.44 18.05
CA GLN A 48 -0.01 35.55 18.58
C GLN A 48 0.21 35.46 20.10
N PRO A 49 -0.82 35.33 20.96
CA PRO A 49 -0.64 35.48 22.40
C PRO A 49 0.25 34.39 23.02
N ARG A 50 0.41 33.26 22.33
CA ARG A 50 1.17 32.11 22.80
C ARG A 50 2.34 31.78 21.90
N TRP A 51 2.59 32.59 20.87
CA TRP A 51 3.54 32.27 19.80
C TRP A 51 4.92 31.99 20.36
N ASP A 52 5.37 32.82 21.28
CA ASP A 52 6.71 32.73 21.83
C ASP A 52 6.90 31.52 22.76
N GLU A 53 5.81 31.04 23.37
CA GLU A 53 5.76 29.83 24.20
C GLU A 53 5.73 28.52 23.38
N LEU A 54 5.48 28.59 22.07
CA LEU A 54 5.32 27.39 21.25
C LEU A 54 6.68 26.69 21.05
N PRO A 55 6.73 25.34 21.15
CA PRO A 55 7.91 24.58 20.74
C PRO A 55 8.26 24.83 19.27
N ALA A 56 9.55 24.76 18.94
CA ALA A 56 10.06 24.96 17.58
C ALA A 56 9.33 24.12 16.52
N SER A 57 9.02 22.86 16.83
CA SER A 57 8.29 21.97 15.92
C SER A 57 6.86 22.42 15.63
N GLN A 58 6.22 23.11 16.57
CA GLN A 58 4.87 23.68 16.40
C GLN A 58 4.93 24.98 15.62
N LYS A 59 5.87 25.89 15.94
CA LYS A 59 6.09 27.12 15.17
C LYS A 59 6.33 26.83 13.70
N ARG A 60 7.24 25.91 13.38
CA ARG A 60 7.52 25.47 12.00
C ARG A 60 6.27 24.97 11.27
N LYS A 61 5.45 24.12 11.92
CA LYS A 61 4.20 23.64 11.31
C LYS A 61 3.19 24.77 11.05
N LEU A 62 3.09 25.75 11.96
CA LEU A 62 2.20 26.89 11.78
C LEU A 62 2.67 27.79 10.63
N LEU A 63 3.98 28.04 10.52
CA LEU A 63 4.57 28.79 9.40
C LEU A 63 4.35 28.07 8.07
N ASP A 64 4.68 26.77 7.98
CA ASP A 64 4.44 25.98 6.77
C ASP A 64 2.97 26.04 6.31
N ASN A 65 2.03 26.03 7.26
CA ASN A 65 0.61 26.13 6.95
C ASN A 65 0.20 27.55 6.53
N ALA A 66 0.77 28.58 7.16
CA ALA A 66 0.53 29.97 6.81
C ALA A 66 1.02 30.27 5.40
N ASP A 67 2.24 29.85 5.05
CA ASP A 67 2.83 30.05 3.73
C ASP A 67 2.01 29.36 2.63
N ARG A 68 1.52 28.13 2.90
CA ARG A 68 0.60 27.44 2.00
C ARG A 68 -0.69 28.20 1.80
N PHE A 69 -1.29 28.73 2.87
CA PHE A 69 -2.53 29.50 2.78
C PHE A 69 -2.33 30.81 2.02
N ILE A 70 -1.20 31.49 2.23
CA ILE A 70 -0.82 32.71 1.52
C ILE A 70 -0.65 32.42 0.03
N GLY A 71 -0.01 31.31 -0.34
CA GLY A 71 0.16 30.89 -1.73
C GLY A 71 -1.10 30.39 -2.44
N MET A 72 -2.24 30.23 -1.74
CA MET A 72 -3.50 29.80 -2.37
C MET A 72 -4.14 30.93 -3.18
N THR A 73 -4.70 30.56 -4.35
CA THR A 73 -5.58 31.44 -5.14
C THR A 73 -6.88 31.77 -4.38
N PRO A 74 -7.61 32.84 -4.73
CA PRO A 74 -8.88 33.18 -4.09
C PRO A 74 -9.88 32.01 -4.07
N GLN A 75 -9.99 31.27 -5.19
CA GLN A 75 -10.85 30.09 -5.29
C GLN A 75 -10.40 28.97 -4.34
N GLN A 76 -9.10 28.70 -4.25
CA GLN A 76 -8.57 27.70 -3.33
C GLN A 76 -8.80 28.08 -1.87
N ARG A 77 -8.66 29.37 -1.52
CA ARG A 77 -8.96 29.88 -0.17
C ARG A 77 -10.43 29.69 0.18
N GLU A 78 -11.33 29.92 -0.76
CA GLU A 78 -12.77 29.71 -0.53
C GLU A 78 -13.09 28.24 -0.31
N MET A 79 -12.56 27.35 -1.15
CA MET A 79 -12.68 25.91 -0.95
C MET A 79 -12.10 25.47 0.40
N PHE A 80 -10.98 26.05 0.83
CA PHE A 80 -10.37 25.77 2.13
C PHE A 80 -11.29 26.18 3.28
N LYS A 81 -11.88 27.38 3.23
CA LYS A 81 -12.84 27.86 4.24
C LYS A 81 -14.05 26.93 4.36
N GLN A 82 -14.65 26.56 3.23
CA GLN A 82 -15.78 25.64 3.21
C GLN A 82 -15.44 24.28 3.82
N ARG A 83 -14.28 23.71 3.47
CA ARG A 83 -13.82 22.44 4.06
C ARG A 83 -13.56 22.55 5.56
N MET A 84 -13.01 23.68 6.00
CA MET A 84 -12.76 23.91 7.43
C MET A 84 -14.06 24.06 8.22
N HIS A 85 -15.07 24.74 7.65
CA HIS A 85 -16.41 24.80 8.23
C HIS A 85 -17.00 23.41 8.38
N ASN A 86 -17.05 22.64 7.28
CA ASN A 86 -17.51 21.25 7.28
C ASN A 86 -16.76 20.40 8.30
N TRP A 87 -15.44 20.56 8.43
CA TRP A 87 -14.64 19.84 9.42
C TRP A 87 -15.01 20.17 10.86
N ARG A 88 -15.30 21.43 11.18
CA ARG A 88 -15.72 21.85 12.53
C ARG A 88 -17.08 21.27 12.89
N ASP A 89 -17.96 21.17 11.91
CA ASP A 89 -19.33 20.65 12.10
C ASP A 89 -19.36 19.12 12.22
N LEU A 90 -18.25 18.43 11.92
CA LEU A 90 -18.18 16.98 12.10
C LEU A 90 -18.26 16.59 13.59
N PRO A 91 -19.09 15.59 13.94
CA PRO A 91 -19.10 15.02 15.28
C PRO A 91 -17.71 14.49 15.68
N LYS A 92 -17.35 14.63 16.96
CA LYS A 92 -16.07 14.14 17.52
C LYS A 92 -15.67 12.73 17.06
N PRO A 93 -16.53 11.69 17.11
CA PRO A 93 -16.14 10.34 16.67
C PRO A 93 -15.77 10.28 15.19
N HIS A 94 -16.43 11.07 14.34
CA HIS A 94 -16.13 11.14 12.91
C HIS A 94 -14.80 11.83 12.65
N ARG A 95 -14.51 12.93 13.37
CA ARG A 95 -13.21 13.61 13.32
C ARG A 95 -12.08 12.67 13.72
N GLU A 96 -12.26 11.92 14.80
CA GLU A 96 -11.26 10.94 15.27
C GLU A 96 -11.02 9.83 14.25
N GLN A 97 -12.08 9.30 13.64
CA GLN A 97 -11.96 8.32 12.56
C GLN A 97 -11.16 8.88 11.38
N MET A 98 -11.48 10.08 10.91
CA MET A 98 -10.74 10.72 9.83
C MET A 98 -9.28 10.96 10.19
N LEU A 99 -8.97 11.38 11.41
CA LEU A 99 -7.59 11.55 11.88
C LEU A 99 -6.84 10.21 11.90
N ARG A 100 -7.49 9.11 12.31
CA ARG A 100 -6.89 7.76 12.26
C ARG A 100 -6.58 7.33 10.83
N GLU A 101 -7.53 7.46 9.91
CA GLU A 101 -7.32 7.10 8.51
C GLU A 101 -6.25 7.96 7.84
N TYR A 102 -6.21 9.26 8.16
CA TYR A 102 -5.16 10.16 7.68
C TYR A 102 -3.77 9.75 8.18
N ARG A 103 -3.62 9.40 9.46
CA ARG A 103 -2.36 8.88 10.01
C ARG A 103 -1.93 7.61 9.28
N ARG A 104 -2.86 6.67 9.06
CA ARG A 104 -2.60 5.46 8.28
C ARG A 104 -2.13 5.78 6.87
N PHE A 105 -2.79 6.72 6.18
CA PHE A 105 -2.37 7.16 4.85
C PHE A 105 -0.96 7.77 4.84
N LYS A 106 -0.62 8.60 5.83
CA LYS A 106 0.73 9.20 5.93
C LYS A 106 1.83 8.18 6.16
N HIS A 107 1.52 7.04 6.77
CA HIS A 107 2.47 5.94 6.98
C HIS A 107 2.55 4.97 5.80
N LEU A 108 1.77 5.16 4.72
CA LEU A 108 1.90 4.33 3.53
C LEU A 108 3.23 4.59 2.80
N PRO A 109 3.85 3.55 2.20
CA PRO A 109 4.98 3.71 1.30
C PRO A 109 4.69 4.73 0.19
N LEU A 110 5.70 5.47 -0.26
CA LEU A 110 5.53 6.54 -1.25
C LEU A 110 4.84 6.05 -2.53
N GLU A 111 5.19 4.86 -3.02
CA GLU A 111 4.57 4.24 -4.18
C GLU A 111 3.06 4.02 -4.00
N ARG A 112 2.66 3.53 -2.82
CA ARG A 112 1.26 3.31 -2.48
C ARG A 112 0.49 4.63 -2.40
N ARG A 113 1.09 5.68 -1.84
CA ARG A 113 0.52 7.04 -1.82
C ARG A 113 0.31 7.58 -3.24
N ARG A 114 1.35 7.51 -4.10
CA ARG A 114 1.27 7.92 -5.51
C ARG A 114 0.19 7.15 -6.28
N ALA A 115 0.07 5.85 -6.04
CA ALA A 115 -0.97 5.04 -6.67
C ALA A 115 -2.38 5.47 -6.24
N LEU A 116 -2.58 5.77 -4.95
CA LEU A 116 -3.86 6.29 -4.43
C LEU A 116 -4.18 7.67 -5.00
N GLU A 117 -3.21 8.57 -5.07
CA GLU A 117 -3.38 9.90 -5.69
C GLU A 117 -3.77 9.79 -7.17
N LYS A 118 -3.11 8.92 -7.93
CA LYS A 118 -3.45 8.69 -9.34
C LYS A 118 -4.89 8.19 -9.49
N ARG A 119 -5.29 7.21 -8.69
CA ARG A 119 -6.67 6.69 -8.68
C ARG A 119 -7.68 7.76 -8.30
N TYR A 120 -7.36 8.61 -7.32
CA TYR A 120 -8.22 9.71 -6.93
C TYR A 120 -8.37 10.76 -8.03
N ARG A 121 -7.28 11.14 -8.70
CA ARG A 121 -7.32 12.06 -9.86
C ARG A 121 -8.17 11.48 -10.99
N GLN A 122 -8.01 10.20 -11.29
CA GLN A 122 -8.84 9.51 -12.28
C GLN A 122 -10.32 9.53 -11.90
N PHE A 123 -10.65 9.24 -10.63
CA PHE A 123 -12.02 9.34 -10.14
C PHE A 123 -12.57 10.76 -10.25
N GLN A 124 -11.77 11.79 -9.93
CA GLN A 124 -12.20 13.18 -10.03
C GLN A 124 -12.40 13.66 -11.46
N ALA A 125 -11.70 13.07 -12.43
CA ALA A 125 -11.89 13.35 -13.85
C ALA A 125 -13.14 12.67 -14.45
N LEU A 126 -13.81 11.77 -13.72
CA LEU A 126 -15.01 11.11 -14.22
C LEU A 126 -16.19 12.09 -14.33
N PRO A 127 -17.09 11.89 -15.31
CA PRO A 127 -18.37 12.61 -15.36
C PRO A 127 -19.18 12.43 -14.07
N GLU A 128 -19.96 13.44 -13.69
CA GLU A 128 -20.69 13.44 -12.41
C GLU A 128 -21.65 12.25 -12.27
N HIS A 129 -22.31 11.85 -13.35
CA HIS A 129 -23.18 10.66 -13.35
C HIS A 129 -22.40 9.36 -13.06
N ARG A 130 -21.18 9.22 -13.60
CA ARG A 130 -20.30 8.06 -13.31
C ARG A 130 -19.82 8.07 -11.88
N LYS A 131 -19.47 9.24 -11.33
CA LYS A 131 -19.07 9.37 -9.93
C LYS A 131 -20.20 8.94 -9.00
N LYS A 132 -21.43 9.43 -9.23
CA LYS A 132 -22.61 9.06 -8.44
C LYS A 132 -22.88 7.57 -8.48
N MET A 133 -22.89 6.96 -9.67
CA MET A 133 -23.06 5.52 -9.83
C MET A 133 -22.00 4.72 -9.07
N LEU A 134 -20.72 5.10 -9.15
CA LEU A 134 -19.65 4.43 -8.40
C LEU A 134 -19.80 4.57 -6.87
N LEU A 135 -20.28 5.74 -6.41
CA LEU A 135 -20.52 5.99 -4.99
C LEU A 135 -21.71 5.18 -4.47
N GLU A 136 -22.81 5.10 -5.23
CA GLU A 136 -23.98 4.29 -4.92
C GLU A 136 -23.63 2.81 -4.82
N ARG A 137 -22.94 2.26 -5.82
CA ARG A 137 -22.45 0.87 -5.79
C ARG A 137 -21.59 0.60 -4.57
N TRP A 138 -20.68 1.52 -4.25
CA TRP A 138 -19.84 1.37 -3.06
C TRP A 138 -20.62 1.44 -1.74
N GLN A 139 -21.69 2.26 -1.67
CA GLN A 139 -22.59 2.30 -0.52
C GLN A 139 -23.42 1.01 -0.38
N GLN A 140 -23.81 0.41 -1.50
CA GLN A 140 -24.50 -0.88 -1.58
C GLN A 140 -23.57 -2.07 -1.32
N GLY A 141 -22.27 -1.83 -1.12
CA GLY A 141 -21.28 -2.88 -0.88
C GLY A 141 -20.88 -3.66 -2.14
N GLU A 142 -21.26 -3.18 -3.33
CA GLU A 142 -20.89 -3.83 -4.58
C GLU A 142 -19.38 -3.71 -4.85
N PRO A 143 -18.74 -4.79 -5.34
CA PRO A 143 -17.34 -4.75 -5.69
C PRO A 143 -17.07 -3.68 -6.76
N ASN A 144 -16.00 -2.92 -6.62
CA ASN A 144 -15.58 -2.04 -7.71
C ASN A 144 -15.19 -2.89 -8.95
N PRO A 145 -15.21 -2.32 -10.18
CA PRO A 145 -14.96 -3.09 -11.41
C PRO A 145 -13.62 -3.85 -11.43
N LEU A 146 -12.59 -3.33 -10.73
CA LEU A 146 -11.30 -4.02 -10.61
C LEU A 146 -11.39 -5.22 -9.66
N GLN A 147 -12.09 -5.08 -8.53
CA GLN A 147 -12.38 -6.19 -7.62
C GLN A 147 -13.22 -7.25 -8.29
N GLN A 148 -14.25 -6.86 -9.05
CA GLN A 148 -15.06 -7.79 -9.83
C GLN A 148 -14.18 -8.58 -10.80
N LYS A 149 -13.35 -7.90 -11.60
CA LYS A 149 -12.41 -8.55 -12.52
C LYS A 149 -11.45 -9.52 -11.82
N LEU A 150 -10.99 -9.19 -10.61
CA LEU A 150 -10.14 -10.07 -9.80
C LEU A 150 -10.90 -11.30 -9.28
N LEU A 151 -12.16 -11.13 -8.89
CA LEU A 151 -13.02 -12.25 -8.48
C LEU A 151 -13.30 -13.18 -9.65
N ASP A 152 -13.60 -12.62 -10.82
CA ASP A 152 -13.87 -13.38 -12.04
C ASP A 152 -12.62 -14.17 -12.50
N GLN A 153 -11.42 -13.63 -12.25
CA GLN A 153 -10.15 -14.27 -12.62
C GLN A 153 -9.66 -15.33 -11.62
N ARG A 154 -10.22 -15.40 -10.39
CA ARG A 154 -9.77 -16.35 -9.35
C ARG A 154 -9.82 -17.82 -9.79
N PRO A 155 -10.94 -18.33 -10.36
CA PRO A 155 -11.02 -19.74 -10.73
C PRO A 155 -9.94 -20.12 -11.74
N GLN A 156 -9.71 -19.26 -12.74
CA GLN A 156 -8.69 -19.48 -13.76
C GLN A 156 -7.26 -19.43 -13.18
N GLN A 157 -7.00 -18.55 -12.21
CA GLN A 157 -5.69 -18.49 -11.53
C GLN A 157 -5.46 -19.73 -10.66
N GLN A 158 -6.47 -20.16 -9.91
CA GLN A 158 -6.39 -21.39 -9.10
C GLN A 158 -6.18 -22.62 -9.98
N GLN A 159 -6.86 -22.70 -11.12
CA GLN A 159 -6.70 -23.82 -12.05
C GLN A 159 -5.28 -23.84 -12.65
N ARG A 160 -4.72 -22.68 -13.01
CA ARG A 160 -3.32 -22.58 -13.46
C ARG A 160 -2.33 -23.06 -12.39
N LEU A 161 -2.53 -22.65 -11.14
CA LEU A 161 -1.70 -23.11 -10.02
C LEU A 161 -1.79 -24.64 -9.83
N LYS A 162 -3.00 -25.20 -9.87
CA LYS A 162 -3.20 -26.66 -9.79
C LYS A 162 -2.47 -27.38 -10.93
N GLN A 163 -2.62 -26.91 -12.17
CA GLN A 163 -1.92 -27.49 -13.32
C GLN A 163 -0.40 -27.41 -13.17
N GLN A 164 0.13 -26.30 -12.66
CA GLN A 164 1.56 -26.15 -12.43
C GLN A 164 2.07 -27.11 -11.34
N GLN A 165 1.31 -27.26 -10.25
CA GLN A 165 1.64 -28.23 -9.20
C GLN A 165 1.61 -29.67 -9.72
N GLU A 166 0.61 -30.05 -10.51
CA GLU A 166 0.53 -31.39 -11.09
C GLU A 166 1.68 -31.65 -12.06
N LYS A 167 2.05 -30.67 -12.90
CA LYS A 167 3.26 -30.77 -13.73
C LYS A 167 4.51 -30.97 -12.89
N PHE A 168 4.66 -30.23 -11.80
CA PHE A 168 5.81 -30.38 -10.90
C PHE A 168 5.85 -31.78 -10.24
N LYS A 169 4.69 -32.28 -9.79
CA LYS A 169 4.58 -33.64 -9.26
C LYS A 169 4.93 -34.69 -10.31
N GLN A 170 4.46 -34.54 -11.54
CA GLN A 170 4.77 -35.44 -12.66
C GLN A 170 6.27 -35.46 -12.94
N GLN A 171 6.90 -34.30 -13.12
CA GLN A 171 8.34 -34.19 -13.33
C GLN A 171 9.13 -34.82 -12.17
N ARG A 172 8.69 -34.61 -10.92
CA ARG A 172 9.33 -35.25 -9.77
C ARG A 172 9.20 -36.78 -9.82
N ARG A 173 8.04 -37.32 -10.19
CA ARG A 173 7.83 -38.77 -10.34
C ARG A 173 8.71 -39.35 -11.45
N GLU A 174 8.84 -38.64 -12.57
CA GLU A 174 9.70 -39.05 -13.68
C GLU A 174 11.17 -39.05 -13.29
N ARG A 175 11.66 -37.99 -12.64
CA ARG A 175 13.04 -37.96 -12.09
C ARG A 175 13.29 -39.15 -11.17
N LEU A 176 12.41 -39.37 -10.19
CA LEU A 176 12.55 -40.51 -9.27
C LEU A 176 12.54 -41.87 -10.00
N ARG A 177 11.77 -42.01 -11.08
CA ARG A 177 11.77 -43.23 -11.91
C ARG A 177 13.10 -43.38 -12.65
N GLN A 178 13.63 -42.31 -13.23
CA GLN A 178 14.93 -42.32 -13.92
C GLN A 178 16.05 -42.65 -12.94
N ASP A 179 16.13 -41.95 -11.81
CA ASP A 179 17.11 -42.19 -10.76
C ASP A 179 17.05 -43.64 -10.25
N ALA A 180 15.85 -44.20 -10.08
CA ALA A 180 15.67 -45.59 -9.68
C ALA A 180 16.15 -46.58 -10.75
N MET A 181 15.92 -46.29 -12.03
CA MET A 181 16.40 -47.11 -13.14
C MET A 181 17.92 -47.05 -13.27
N GLU A 182 18.53 -45.87 -13.15
CA GLU A 182 19.98 -45.69 -13.14
C GLU A 182 20.62 -46.42 -11.97
N ARG A 183 20.09 -46.26 -10.76
CA ARG A 183 20.54 -47.04 -9.59
C ARG A 183 20.45 -48.54 -9.83
N ARG A 184 19.35 -49.02 -10.43
CA ARG A 184 19.20 -50.45 -10.75
C ARG A 184 20.22 -50.92 -11.80
N GLN A 185 20.57 -50.07 -12.76
CA GLN A 185 21.59 -50.39 -13.76
C GLN A 185 22.98 -50.44 -13.12
N LEU A 186 23.37 -49.43 -12.35
CA LEU A 186 24.65 -49.39 -11.63
C LEU A 186 24.79 -50.58 -10.67
N MET A 187 23.72 -50.94 -9.95
CA MET A 187 23.73 -52.12 -9.09
C MET A 187 23.93 -53.42 -9.87
N ARG A 188 23.37 -53.53 -11.08
CA ARG A 188 23.59 -54.70 -11.96
C ARG A 188 25.03 -54.76 -12.46
N GLU A 189 25.55 -53.64 -12.97
CA GLU A 189 26.94 -53.56 -13.44
C GLU A 189 27.92 -53.85 -12.31
N HIS A 190 27.72 -53.25 -11.13
CA HIS A 190 28.52 -53.53 -9.95
C HIS A 190 28.43 -55.00 -9.55
N PHE A 191 27.22 -55.58 -9.52
CA PHE A 191 27.03 -57.00 -9.23
C PHE A 191 27.84 -57.88 -10.18
N GLU A 192 27.87 -57.58 -11.48
CA GLU A 192 28.64 -58.36 -12.46
C GLU A 192 30.15 -58.36 -12.21
N THR A 193 30.69 -57.26 -11.67
CA THR A 193 32.14 -57.14 -11.36
C THR A 193 32.57 -57.86 -10.07
N LEU A 194 31.63 -58.35 -9.26
CA LEU A 194 31.93 -59.00 -7.98
C LEU A 194 32.45 -60.44 -8.15
N ALA A 195 33.27 -60.89 -7.19
CA ALA A 195 33.73 -62.27 -7.12
C ALA A 195 32.56 -63.25 -6.89
N PRO A 196 32.65 -64.51 -7.34
CA PRO A 196 31.55 -65.50 -7.22
C PRO A 196 31.05 -65.69 -5.78
N GLU A 197 31.95 -65.68 -4.80
CA GLU A 197 31.61 -65.79 -3.37
C GLU A 197 30.79 -64.60 -2.87
N GLN A 198 31.12 -63.40 -3.34
CA GLN A 198 30.39 -62.17 -3.01
C GLN A 198 29.00 -62.15 -3.68
N LYS A 199 28.90 -62.62 -4.93
CA LYS A 199 27.61 -62.80 -5.63
C LYS A 199 26.69 -63.78 -4.89
N ALA A 200 27.23 -64.89 -4.38
CA ALA A 200 26.48 -65.89 -3.61
C ALA A 200 25.94 -65.32 -2.30
N GLN A 201 26.77 -64.60 -1.54
CA GLN A 201 26.34 -63.94 -0.29
C GLN A 201 25.22 -62.92 -0.50
N ILE A 202 25.27 -62.13 -1.59
CA ILE A 202 24.21 -61.16 -1.92
C ILE A 202 22.91 -61.87 -2.28
N ARG A 203 22.97 -62.97 -3.04
CA ARG A 203 21.79 -63.77 -3.42
C ARG A 203 21.11 -64.38 -2.21
N ASP A 204 21.87 -64.98 -1.29
CA ASP A 204 21.35 -65.56 -0.06
C ASP A 204 20.69 -64.49 0.82
N ARG A 205 21.33 -63.32 0.96
CA ARG A 205 20.78 -62.19 1.74
C ARG A 205 19.45 -61.68 1.17
N LEU A 206 19.29 -61.65 -0.15
CA LEU A 206 18.04 -61.24 -0.81
C LEU A 206 16.93 -62.29 -0.67
N GLN A 207 17.29 -63.58 -0.54
CA GLN A 207 16.33 -64.66 -0.33
C GLN A 207 15.91 -64.79 1.15
N SER A 208 16.77 -64.40 2.09
CA SER A 208 16.49 -64.42 3.53
C SER A 208 15.74 -63.17 4.05
N GLN A 209 15.52 -62.15 3.21
CA GLN A 209 14.81 -60.94 3.60
C GLN A 209 13.29 -61.16 3.44
N PRO A 210 12.47 -61.02 4.51
CA PRO A 210 11.03 -61.17 4.39
C PRO A 210 10.47 -60.09 3.45
N ARG A 211 9.54 -60.49 2.56
CA ARG A 211 8.78 -59.54 1.73
C ARG A 211 7.64 -59.00 2.58
N ASP A 212 7.82 -57.81 3.13
CA ASP A 212 6.75 -57.02 3.74
C ASP A 212 5.85 -56.36 2.67
#